data_AF-A0A7V4JHL6-F1
#
_entry.id   AF-A0A7V4JHL6-F1
#
_cell.length_a   1.000
_cell.length_b   1.000
_cell.length_c   1.000
_cell.angle_alpha   90.00
_cell.angle_beta   90.00
_cell.angle_gamma   90.00
#
_symmetry.space_group_name_H-M   'P 1'
#
loop_
_entity.id
_entity.type
_entity.pdbx_description
1 polymer ?
#
loop_
_entity_poly.entity_id
_entity_poly.type
_entity_poly.pdbx_seq_one_letter_code
_entity_poly.pdbx_strand_id
1 'polypeptide(L)' 'MSRKTCIAIINPITETRLEAWTRLELEQVKPRDVRLHVVAIAEGPCSIKSRADDCRAVSGLIARQGMAGPV' A
#
# COMPACT_ATOMS: atom_id res chain seq x y z
N MET A 1 -22.02 -19.18 -2.93
CA MET A 1 -21.09 -18.23 -3.56
C MET A 1 -19.97 -17.91 -2.56
N SER A 2 -18.72 -18.26 -2.84
CA SER A 2 -17.59 -17.85 -1.99
C SER A 2 -17.36 -16.34 -2.13
N ARG A 3 -17.25 -15.62 -1.00
CA ARG A 3 -16.89 -14.21 -0.99
C ARG A 3 -15.43 -14.08 -1.45
N LYS A 4 -15.21 -13.36 -2.55
CA LYS A 4 -13.85 -13.04 -3.00
C LYS A 4 -13.27 -12.00 -2.06
N THR A 5 -12.23 -12.36 -1.31
CA THR A 5 -11.55 -11.44 -0.39
C THR A 5 -10.49 -10.66 -1.16
N CYS A 6 -10.40 -9.36 -0.91
CA CYS A 6 -9.41 -8.48 -1.51
C CYS A 6 -8.60 -7.83 -0.39
N ILE A 7 -7.27 -7.91 -0.47
CA ILE A 7 -6.36 -7.30 0.50
C ILE A 7 -5.48 -6.30 -0.24
N ALA A 8 -5.52 -5.04 0.21
CA ALA A 8 -4.62 -3.99 -0.24
C ALA A 8 -3.45 -3.85 0.75
N ILE A 9 -2.23 -3.84 0.22
CA ILE A 9 -1.00 -3.70 0.98
C ILE A 9 -0.32 -2.44 0.49
N ILE A 10 -0.15 -1.48 1.40
CA ILE A 10 0.39 -0.16 1.10
C ILE A 10 1.82 -0.13 1.59
N ASN A 11 2.77 -0.07 0.66
CA ASN A 11 4.16 0.12 1.00
C ASN A 11 4.34 1.58 1.43
N PRO A 12 4.86 1.82 2.66
CA PRO A 12 4.93 3.16 3.23
C PRO A 12 6.08 3.99 2.65
N ILE A 13 6.71 3.52 1.56
CA ILE A 13 7.81 4.18 0.89
C ILE A 13 7.58 4.17 -0.62
N THR A 14 8.19 5.12 -1.31
CA THR A 14 8.00 5.36 -2.75
C THR A 14 8.74 4.37 -3.66
N GLU A 15 9.50 3.44 -3.07
CA GLU A 15 10.36 2.51 -3.80
C GLU A 15 9.53 1.40 -4.50
N THR A 16 9.35 1.54 -5.82
CA THR A 16 8.56 0.62 -6.64
C THR A 16 9.21 -0.75 -6.82
N ARG A 17 10.53 -0.88 -6.63
CA ARG A 17 11.18 -2.21 -6.62
C ARG A 17 10.72 -3.06 -5.45
N LEU A 18 10.42 -2.44 -4.31
CA LEU A 18 9.85 -3.13 -3.16
C LEU A 18 8.41 -3.57 -3.42
N GLU A 19 7.64 -2.82 -4.21
CA GLU A 19 6.30 -3.28 -4.64
C GLU A 19 6.36 -4.62 -5.36
N ALA A 20 7.30 -4.78 -6.30
CA ALA A 20 7.46 -6.02 -7.06
C ALA A 20 7.91 -7.19 -6.17
N TRP A 21 8.85 -6.95 -5.25
CA TRP A 21 9.33 -7.96 -4.30
C TRP A 21 8.24 -8.37 -3.31
N THR A 22 7.59 -7.41 -2.66
CA THR A 22 6.47 -7.65 -1.73
C THR A 22 5.35 -8.42 -2.43
N ARG A 23 5.01 -8.06 -3.67
CA ARG A 23 4.02 -8.81 -4.46
C ARG A 23 4.45 -10.26 -4.69
N LEU A 24 5.71 -10.49 -5.07
CA LEU A 24 6.23 -11.83 -5.34
C LEU A 24 6.23 -12.72 -4.10
N GLU A 25 6.57 -12.18 -2.92
CA GLU A 25 6.52 -12.91 -1.65
C GLU A 25 5.08 -13.26 -1.26
N LEU A 26 4.17 -12.30 -1.35
CA LEU A 26 2.78 -12.49 -0.94
C LEU A 26 2.01 -13.44 -1.86
N GLU A 27 2.29 -13.43 -3.16
CA GLU A 27 1.70 -14.38 -4.12
C GLU A 27 2.05 -15.83 -3.80
N GLN A 28 3.18 -16.09 -3.13
CA GLN A 28 3.57 -17.45 -2.73
C GLN A 28 2.78 -17.97 -1.53
N VAL A 29 2.25 -17.08 -0.68
CA VAL A 29 1.60 -17.45 0.58
C VAL A 29 0.09 -17.15 0.60
N LYS A 30 -0.44 -16.46 -0.42
CA LYS A 30 -1.85 -16.06 -0.44
C LYS A 30 -2.79 -17.27 -0.56
N PRO A 31 -3.94 -17.25 0.14
CA PRO A 31 -5.03 -18.17 -0.14
C PRO A 31 -5.58 -18.01 -1.56
N ARG A 32 -6.06 -19.09 -2.17
CA ARG A 32 -6.55 -19.11 -3.57
C ARG A 32 -7.72 -18.17 -3.85
N ASP A 33 -8.50 -17.83 -2.84
CA ASP A 33 -9.68 -16.96 -2.90
C ASP A 33 -9.39 -15.50 -2.55
N VAL A 34 -8.11 -15.16 -2.31
CA VAL A 34 -7.65 -13.81 -2.00
C VAL A 34 -7.03 -13.16 -3.24
N ARG A 35 -7.49 -11.94 -3.54
CA ARG A 35 -6.83 -11.02 -4.47
C ARG A 35 -5.95 -10.06 -3.69
N LEU A 36 -4.73 -9.84 -4.17
CA LEU A 36 -3.76 -8.94 -3.56
C LEU A 36 -3.56 -7.71 -4.45
N HIS A 37 -3.53 -6.53 -3.82
CA HIS A 37 -3.13 -5.27 -4.46
C HIS A 37 -2.00 -4.65 -3.64
N VAL A 38 -0.78 -4.72 -4.15
CA VAL A 38 0.37 -4.05 -3.54
C VAL A 38 0.55 -2.70 -4.23
N VAL A 39 0.63 -1.63 -3.45
CA VAL A 39 0.70 -0.25 -3.92
C VAL A 39 1.81 0.47 -3.16
N ALA A 40 2.76 1.08 -3.86
CA ALA A 40 3.67 2.06 -3.27
C ALA A 40 3.00 3.45 -3.18
N ILE A 41 3.28 4.20 -2.12
CA ILE A 41 2.83 5.59 -2.03
C ILE A 41 3.52 6.45 -3.10
N ALA A 42 2.81 7.44 -3.64
CA ALA A 42 3.36 8.34 -4.66
C ALA A 42 4.37 9.34 -4.07
N GLU A 43 4.14 9.76 -2.83
CA GLU A 43 4.93 10.76 -2.11
C GLU A 43 5.30 10.25 -0.72
N GLY A 44 6.55 10.42 -0.32
CA GLY A 44 7.08 9.91 0.93
C GLY A 44 8.58 9.60 0.84
N PRO A 45 9.18 9.05 1.90
CA PRO A 45 10.58 8.65 1.86
C PRO A 45 10.76 7.41 0.96
N CYS A 46 11.91 7.28 0.32
CA CYS A 46 12.28 6.07 -0.43
C CYS A 46 12.76 4.93 0.48
N SER A 47 13.05 5.23 1.75
CA SER A 47 13.48 4.26 2.77
C SER A 47 13.20 4.80 4.17
N ILE A 48 12.86 3.94 5.13
CA ILE A 48 12.70 4.33 6.54
C ILE A 48 14.05 4.10 7.25
N LYS A 49 14.77 5.18 7.56
CA LYS A 49 16.07 5.12 8.26
C LYS A 49 16.03 5.83 9.61
N SER A 50 15.00 6.63 9.85
CA SER A 50 14.82 7.41 11.06
C SER A 50 13.34 7.45 11.45
N ARG A 51 13.08 7.87 12.70
CA ARG A 51 11.72 8.12 13.18
C ARG A 51 11.01 9.23 12.38
N ALA A 52 11.76 10.18 11.83
CA ALA A 52 11.19 11.23 10.98
C ALA A 52 10.73 10.68 9.63
N ASP A 53 11.46 9.72 9.05
CA ASP A 53 11.04 9.01 7.84
C ASP A 53 9.76 8.21 8.11
N ASP A 54 9.71 7.49 9.23
CA ASP A 54 8.54 6.71 9.63
C ASP A 54 7.26 7.56 9.73
N CYS A 55 7.33 8.73 10.37
CA CYS A 55 6.20 9.67 10.42
C CYS A 55 5.73 10.16 9.03
N ARG A 56 6.66 10.28 8.06
CA ARG A 56 6.34 10.68 6.68
C ARG A 56 5.82 9.52 5.84
N ALA A 57 6.29 8.32 6.13
CA ALA A 57 5.95 7.06 5.47
C ALA A 57 4.49 6.63 5.74
N VAL A 58 4.02 6.84 6.97
CA VAL A 58 2.63 6.62 7.39
C VAL A 58 1.66 7.67 6.82
N SER A 59 2.18 8.82 6.39
CA SER A 59 1.39 9.96 5.90
C SER A 59 1.14 9.95 4.39
N GLY A 60 1.23 8.77 3.75
CA GLY A 60 0.76 8.54 2.38
C GLY A 60 -0.76 8.76 2.25
N LEU A 61 -1.16 10.02 2.20
CA LEU A 61 -2.50 10.56 1.94
C LEU A 61 -3.64 10.20 2.95
N ILE A 62 -3.62 10.82 4.14
CA ILE A 62 -4.82 11.58 4.59
C ILE A 62 -4.68 13.02 4.07
N ALA A 63 -4.23 13.17 2.82
CA ALA A 63 -4.17 14.45 2.15
C ALA A 63 -5.50 14.62 1.42
N ARG A 64 -6.44 15.26 2.14
CA ARG A 64 -7.51 16.12 1.61
C ARG A 64 -7.94 15.84 0.15
N GLN A 65 -8.61 14.73 -0.11
CA GLN A 65 -9.79 14.82 -0.96
C GLN A 65 -10.96 15.05 -0.02
N GLY A 66 -11.40 16.31 0.08
CA GLY A 66 -12.76 16.55 0.52
C GLY A 66 -13.66 15.71 -0.37
N MET A 67 -14.40 14.77 0.23
CA MET A 67 -15.47 14.10 -0.47
C MET A 67 -16.49 15.19 -0.82
N ALA A 68 -16.37 15.73 -2.04
CA ALA A 68 -17.49 16.40 -2.66
C ALA A 68 -18.56 15.32 -2.80
N GLY A 69 -19.52 15.34 -1.88
CA GLY A 69 -20.76 14.59 -2.03
C GLY A 69 -21.47 15.02 -3.33
N PRO A 70 -22.36 14.18 -3.86
CA PRO A 70 -23.07 14.51 -5.09
C PRO A 70 -23.85 15.82 -4.91
N VAL A 71 -23.70 16.74 -5.85
CA VAL A 71 -24.65 17.85 -6.06
C VAL A 71 -25.82 17.30 -6.87
#